data_AF-A0AAD3E374-F1
#
_entry.id   AF-A0AAD3E374-F1
#
_cell.length_a   1.000
_cell.length_b   1.000
_cell.length_c   1.000
_cell.angle_alpha   90.00
_cell.angle_beta   90.00
_cell.angle_gamma   90.00
#
_symmetry.space_group_name_H-M   'P 1'
#
loop_
_entity.id
_entity.type
_entity.pdbx_description
1 polymer ?
#
loop_
_entity_poly.entity_id
_entity_poly.type
_entity_poly.pdbx_seq_one_letter_code
_entity_poly.pdbx_strand_id
1 'polypeptide(L)'
;PRPPAKAHTIKNPRAKWSQAAARLKAERKWAVTGTPIQNRLADLYGLMSYLRLEPLYDKSIFSRVLERPLKAGDPRVVKKLQVLMGCIAMRRTKDLKIGGRPLVVLPSKRVNLVTVHLNREDRAKYDALELQGRRLVSHALASSSLLENYMSVLEIILRLRQVADAGCLCPRDPLPLTLSQEGGSGSSRGRGGAPAPPLSPEETQLLAGLLAAGLQDDCPICLEPLSASACCITRCRHIFCRPCLENVIARSAGPGCPLCRAPLHATDLVDLPPATGDGAAAGAEQQQAGSAALCDPEAASAKVAALMRILRAAAAGEEGQGQGAGGGGGAEAGGSGSAEGAAAAVAPAGPADAAGRVAEGGAGGGGGGAGGKGPIKSVVFSQFSGMLDLVAAALSAARLPYVRLDGSTPARERAEAVRRFDGRGADTPLVFLASLKAGGVGMNLTAASHVHLLDPWWNPAVEEQAMDRVHRLGQTRDVEVYRYVAADTIEERMLLLQERKRQLAAAAFDRRSAEGEGRSAQMRIDDVKLLMDL
;
A
#
# COMPACT_ATOMS: atom_id res chain seq x y z
N PRO A 1 10.72 9.84 -27.94
CA PRO A 1 10.43 8.92 -26.81
C PRO A 1 9.59 9.61 -25.72
N ARG A 2 8.45 9.03 -25.31
CA ARG A 2 7.66 9.58 -24.20
C ARG A 2 8.45 9.42 -22.88
N PRO A 3 8.50 10.42 -21.98
CA PRO A 3 9.20 10.28 -20.71
C PRO A 3 8.49 9.26 -19.81
N PRO A 4 9.21 8.56 -18.92
CA PRO A 4 8.59 7.70 -17.91
C PRO A 4 7.72 8.57 -16.98
N ALA A 5 6.40 8.46 -17.12
CA ALA A 5 5.40 9.20 -16.34
C ALA A 5 5.37 8.84 -14.82
N LYS A 6 6.23 7.89 -14.41
CA LYS A 6 6.41 7.41 -13.04
C LYS A 6 7.89 7.09 -12.78
N ALA A 7 8.79 8.06 -12.90
CA ALA A 7 10.24 7.80 -12.85
C ALA A 7 10.74 7.14 -11.52
N HIS A 8 9.92 7.07 -10.47
CA HIS A 8 10.20 6.23 -9.30
C HIS A 8 10.26 4.72 -9.61
N THR A 9 9.81 4.25 -10.78
CA THR A 9 9.98 2.87 -11.23
C THR A 9 11.45 2.52 -11.47
N ILE A 10 12.19 3.43 -12.11
CA ILE A 10 13.59 3.23 -12.50
C ILE A 10 14.60 3.51 -11.36
N LYS A 11 14.12 3.65 -10.12
CA LYS A 11 14.94 3.94 -8.92
C LYS A 11 16.01 2.89 -8.62
N ASN A 12 15.78 1.62 -9.00
CA ASN A 12 16.73 0.53 -8.76
C ASN A 12 17.65 0.31 -9.98
N PRO A 13 18.91 0.77 -9.97
CA PRO A 13 19.82 0.66 -11.12
C PRO A 13 20.18 -0.80 -11.48
N ARG A 14 19.95 -1.76 -10.59
CA ARG A 14 20.19 -3.20 -10.85
C ARG A 14 19.06 -3.87 -11.64
N ALA A 15 17.87 -3.28 -11.68
CA ALA A 15 16.72 -3.92 -12.31
C ALA A 15 16.78 -3.78 -13.85
N LYS A 16 16.45 -4.86 -14.58
CA LYS A 16 16.58 -4.94 -16.05
C LYS A 16 15.92 -3.77 -16.78
N TRP A 17 14.70 -3.38 -16.37
CA TRP A 17 13.97 -2.24 -16.94
C TRP A 17 14.66 -0.88 -16.75
N SER A 18 15.34 -0.64 -15.63
CA SER A 18 16.06 0.60 -15.33
C SER A 18 17.33 0.70 -16.17
N GLN A 19 18.02 -0.42 -16.36
CA GLN A 19 19.17 -0.53 -17.26
C GLN A 19 18.75 -0.30 -18.73
N ALA A 20 17.63 -0.90 -19.17
CA ALA A 20 17.07 -0.65 -20.49
C ALA A 20 16.72 0.84 -20.68
N ALA A 21 16.03 1.46 -19.72
CA ALA A 21 15.68 2.88 -19.76
C ALA A 21 16.91 3.81 -19.81
N ALA A 22 17.97 3.52 -19.05
CA ALA A 22 19.21 4.31 -19.07
C ALA A 22 19.98 4.17 -20.41
N ARG A 23 19.93 2.98 -21.02
CA ARG A 23 20.54 2.69 -22.33
C ARG A 23 19.86 3.42 -23.51
N LEU A 24 18.58 3.80 -23.38
CA LEU A 24 17.88 4.58 -24.42
C LEU A 24 18.69 5.83 -24.79
N LYS A 25 19.00 5.94 -26.09
CA LYS A 25 19.60 7.14 -26.71
C LYS A 25 18.50 8.16 -26.97
N ALA A 26 18.70 9.38 -26.51
CA ALA A 26 17.84 10.53 -26.76
C ALA A 26 18.66 11.80 -26.51
N GLU A 27 18.45 12.83 -27.32
CA GLU A 27 19.08 14.15 -27.15
C GLU A 27 18.66 14.80 -25.81
N ARG A 28 17.38 14.66 -25.45
CA ARG A 28 16.79 15.23 -24.23
C ARG A 28 16.08 14.15 -23.44
N LYS A 29 16.28 14.13 -22.12
CA LYS A 29 15.66 13.17 -21.20
C LYS A 29 14.93 13.90 -20.08
N TRP A 30 13.70 13.47 -19.82
CA TRP A 30 12.85 14.02 -18.77
C TRP A 30 12.37 12.89 -17.87
N ALA A 31 12.37 13.12 -16.56
CA ALA A 31 11.90 12.16 -15.56
C ALA A 31 10.77 12.79 -14.75
N VAL A 32 9.56 12.22 -14.81
CA VAL A 32 8.39 12.76 -14.09
C VAL A 32 8.09 11.87 -12.89
N THR A 33 8.15 12.42 -11.69
CA THR A 33 7.82 11.72 -10.44
C THR A 33 7.39 12.71 -9.36
N GLY A 34 6.33 12.39 -8.60
CA GLY A 34 5.91 13.19 -7.44
C GLY A 34 6.87 13.06 -6.25
N THR A 35 7.58 11.94 -6.16
CA THR A 35 8.56 11.64 -5.10
C THR A 35 9.88 11.17 -5.75
N PRO A 36 10.89 12.06 -5.92
CA PRO A 36 12.16 11.68 -6.54
C PRO A 36 13.04 10.81 -5.63
N ILE A 37 12.89 10.97 -4.31
CA ILE A 37 13.44 10.09 -3.28
C ILE A 37 12.23 9.46 -2.58
N GLN A 38 12.22 8.14 -2.42
CA GLN A 38 11.16 7.43 -1.69
C GLN A 38 11.70 6.80 -0.41
N ASN A 39 12.85 6.15 -0.52
CA ASN A 39 13.29 5.10 0.37
C ASN A 39 14.77 5.24 0.75
N ARG A 40 15.63 5.56 -0.22
CA ARG A 40 17.09 5.69 -0.03
C ARG A 40 17.64 6.75 -0.99
N LEU A 41 18.78 7.37 -0.65
CA LEU A 41 19.47 8.26 -1.61
C LEU A 41 19.87 7.53 -2.91
N ALA A 42 20.06 6.22 -2.86
CA ALA A 42 20.27 5.38 -4.04
C ALA A 42 19.10 5.42 -5.05
N ASP A 43 17.88 5.78 -4.64
CA ASP A 43 16.76 6.01 -5.57
C ASP A 43 17.06 7.17 -6.54
N LEU A 44 17.72 8.22 -6.01
CA LEU A 44 18.15 9.38 -6.79
C LEU A 44 19.24 9.01 -7.79
N TYR A 45 20.13 8.06 -7.46
CA TYR A 45 21.13 7.55 -8.40
C TYR A 45 20.48 6.89 -9.62
N GLY A 46 19.36 6.17 -9.46
CA GLY A 46 18.60 5.64 -10.60
C GLY A 46 18.15 6.73 -11.57
N LEU A 47 17.74 7.89 -11.04
CA LEU A 47 17.38 9.08 -11.83
C LEU A 47 18.61 9.74 -12.47
N MET A 48 19.72 9.94 -11.73
CA MET A 48 20.97 10.50 -12.28
C MET A 48 21.54 9.62 -13.41
N SER A 49 21.49 8.30 -13.24
CA SER A 49 21.90 7.31 -14.24
C SER A 49 21.05 7.40 -15.51
N TYR A 50 19.72 7.53 -15.37
CA TYR A 50 18.83 7.70 -16.51
C TYR A 50 19.08 9.01 -17.27
N LEU A 51 19.16 10.13 -16.54
CA LEU A 51 19.36 11.48 -17.09
C LEU A 51 20.76 11.70 -17.66
N ARG A 52 21.75 10.87 -17.29
CA ARG A 52 23.17 11.01 -17.65
C ARG A 52 23.79 12.33 -17.18
N LEU A 53 23.47 12.71 -15.94
CA LEU A 53 24.01 13.93 -15.34
C LEU A 53 25.47 13.72 -14.91
N GLU A 54 26.42 14.26 -15.66
CA GLU A 54 27.83 14.21 -15.27
C GLU A 54 28.15 15.16 -14.10
N PRO A 55 29.08 14.82 -13.19
CA PRO A 55 29.77 13.53 -13.06
C PRO A 55 28.98 12.49 -12.24
N LEU A 56 27.76 12.81 -11.79
CA LEU A 56 26.94 12.00 -10.86
C LEU A 56 26.29 10.75 -11.48
N TYR A 57 26.37 10.59 -12.80
CA TYR A 57 26.09 9.36 -13.53
C TYR A 57 27.03 8.21 -13.08
N ASP A 58 28.28 8.53 -12.78
CA ASP A 58 29.24 7.56 -12.24
C ASP A 58 28.88 7.20 -10.79
N LYS A 59 28.71 5.89 -10.55
CA LYS A 59 28.30 5.37 -9.25
C LYS A 59 29.36 5.61 -8.16
N SER A 60 30.65 5.52 -8.50
CA SER A 60 31.76 5.76 -7.57
C SER A 60 31.76 7.23 -7.13
N ILE A 61 31.59 8.16 -8.07
CA ILE A 61 31.53 9.60 -7.79
C ILE A 61 30.28 9.92 -6.96
N PHE A 62 29.09 9.45 -7.36
CA PHE A 62 27.87 9.60 -6.57
C PHE A 62 28.03 9.05 -5.15
N SER A 63 28.61 7.86 -5.00
CA SER A 63 28.85 7.23 -3.71
C SER A 63 29.81 8.05 -2.84
N ARG A 64 30.89 8.58 -3.43
CA ARG A 64 31.93 9.35 -2.72
C ARG A 64 31.46 10.74 -2.32
N VAL A 65 30.69 11.42 -3.17
CA VAL A 65 30.30 12.82 -2.98
C VAL A 65 29.01 12.96 -2.17
N LEU A 66 28.08 12.01 -2.29
CA LEU A 66 26.74 12.08 -1.70
C LEU A 66 26.45 10.91 -0.75
N GLU A 67 26.60 9.66 -1.18
CA GLU A 67 26.10 8.52 -0.38
C GLU A 67 26.91 8.22 0.88
N ARG A 68 28.24 8.18 0.81
CA ARG A 68 29.12 7.94 1.97
C ARG A 68 29.07 9.12 2.96
N PRO A 69 29.20 10.39 2.53
CA PRO A 69 29.14 11.52 3.46
C PRO A 69 27.77 11.64 4.16
N LEU A 70 26.65 11.34 3.48
CA LEU A 70 25.33 11.32 4.13
C LEU A 70 25.23 10.21 5.18
N LYS A 71 25.78 9.02 4.92
CA LYS A 71 25.82 7.92 5.90
C LYS A 71 26.68 8.26 7.13
N ALA A 72 27.74 9.03 6.93
CA ALA A 72 28.61 9.56 7.98
C ALA A 72 28.00 10.74 8.75
N GLY A 73 26.81 11.23 8.35
CA GLY A 73 26.12 12.32 9.04
C GLY A 73 26.59 13.73 8.69
N ASP A 74 27.34 13.95 7.59
CA ASP A 74 27.79 15.29 7.20
C ASP A 74 26.61 16.19 6.76
N PRO A 75 26.26 17.25 7.51
CA PRO A 75 25.13 18.12 7.19
C PRO A 75 25.34 18.95 5.91
N ARG A 76 26.60 19.08 5.45
CA ARG A 76 26.93 19.79 4.19
C ARG A 76 26.36 19.06 2.97
N VAL A 77 26.08 17.75 3.08
CA VAL A 77 25.52 16.94 2.00
C VAL A 77 24.09 17.29 1.69
N VAL A 78 23.29 17.61 2.72
CA VAL A 78 21.90 18.06 2.54
C VAL A 78 21.88 19.34 1.69
N LYS A 79 22.76 20.30 1.99
CA LYS A 79 22.92 21.53 1.19
C LYS A 79 23.35 21.22 -0.26
N LYS A 80 24.31 20.30 -0.47
CA LYS A 80 24.71 19.85 -1.82
C LYS A 80 23.54 19.24 -2.60
N LEU A 81 22.72 18.41 -1.94
CA LEU A 81 21.53 17.79 -2.54
C LEU A 81 20.46 18.83 -2.86
N GLN A 82 20.23 19.81 -1.98
CA GLN A 82 19.29 20.91 -2.21
C GLN A 82 19.70 21.76 -3.43
N VAL A 83 20.97 22.14 -3.55
CA VAL A 83 21.49 22.87 -4.72
C VAL A 83 21.35 22.02 -5.99
N LEU A 84 21.80 20.76 -5.96
CA LEU A 84 21.66 19.83 -7.08
C LEU A 84 20.21 19.72 -7.56
N MET A 85 19.27 19.48 -6.65
CA MET A 85 17.85 19.38 -6.96
C MET A 85 17.27 20.70 -7.48
N GLY A 86 17.72 21.85 -6.96
CA GLY A 86 17.34 23.17 -7.47
C GLY A 86 17.79 23.43 -8.92
N CYS A 87 18.92 22.85 -9.34
CA CYS A 87 19.40 22.96 -10.72
C CYS A 87 18.72 22.01 -11.70
N ILE A 88 18.37 20.78 -11.28
CA ILE A 88 17.93 19.72 -12.21
C ILE A 88 16.44 19.35 -12.11
N ALA A 89 15.72 19.82 -11.09
CA ALA A 89 14.33 19.44 -10.86
C ALA A 89 13.43 20.67 -10.65
N MET A 90 12.39 20.78 -11.48
CA MET A 90 11.30 21.72 -11.23
C MET A 90 10.26 21.07 -10.32
N ARG A 91 10.14 21.54 -9.08
CA ARG A 91 9.10 21.11 -8.12
C ARG A 91 8.17 22.29 -7.81
N ARG A 92 6.86 22.05 -7.90
CA ARG A 92 5.80 22.99 -7.47
C ARG A 92 4.91 22.24 -6.48
N THR A 93 4.52 22.89 -5.39
CA THR A 93 3.55 22.37 -4.42
C THR A 93 2.16 22.93 -4.72
N LYS A 94 1.10 22.30 -4.20
CA LYS A 94 -0.28 22.80 -4.35
C LYS A 94 -0.46 24.18 -3.69
N ASP A 95 0.26 24.40 -2.60
CA ASP A 95 0.21 25.61 -1.75
C ASP A 95 1.07 26.77 -2.26
N LEU A 96 1.77 26.57 -3.39
CA LEU A 96 2.63 27.60 -3.99
C LEU A 96 1.80 28.79 -4.45
N LYS A 97 2.14 29.99 -3.98
CA LYS A 97 1.53 31.25 -4.44
C LYS A 97 2.42 31.93 -5.48
N ILE A 98 1.83 32.43 -6.56
CA ILE A 98 2.50 33.24 -7.58
C ILE A 98 1.77 34.60 -7.62
N GLY A 99 2.51 35.70 -7.41
CA GLY A 99 1.91 37.04 -7.31
C GLY A 99 0.84 37.16 -6.22
N GLY A 100 1.04 36.49 -5.08
CA GLY A 100 0.09 36.44 -3.96
C GLY A 100 -1.11 35.50 -4.16
N ARG A 101 -1.41 35.05 -5.39
CA ARG A 101 -2.52 34.12 -5.69
C ARG A 101 -2.05 32.67 -5.62
N PRO A 102 -2.82 31.72 -5.06
CA PRO A 102 -2.47 30.31 -5.10
C PRO A 102 -2.44 29.80 -6.55
N LEU A 103 -1.42 29.01 -6.91
CA LEU A 103 -1.24 28.44 -8.25
C LEU A 103 -2.40 27.49 -8.62
N VAL A 104 -2.97 26.82 -7.63
CA VAL A 104 -4.16 25.98 -7.79
C VAL A 104 -5.14 26.32 -6.67
N VAL A 105 -6.34 26.76 -7.05
CA VAL A 105 -7.47 26.81 -6.12
C VAL A 105 -8.08 25.40 -6.10
N LEU A 106 -7.89 24.68 -4.99
CA LEU A 106 -8.61 23.45 -4.67
C LEU A 106 -9.55 23.72 -3.50
N PRO A 107 -10.73 23.07 -3.46
CA PRO A 107 -11.57 23.09 -2.26
C PRO A 107 -10.86 22.39 -1.09
N SER A 108 -11.43 22.54 0.11
CA SER A 108 -10.79 22.06 1.33
C SER A 108 -10.68 20.52 1.34
N LYS A 109 -9.72 20.01 2.11
CA LYS A 109 -9.51 18.58 2.33
C LYS A 109 -9.43 18.32 3.82
N ARG A 110 -10.37 17.53 4.35
CA ARG A 110 -10.35 17.06 5.73
C ARG A 110 -9.84 15.62 5.77
N VAL A 111 -9.06 15.28 6.79
CA VAL A 111 -8.60 13.90 7.03
C VAL A 111 -9.08 13.48 8.41
N ASN A 112 -10.06 12.59 8.43
CA ASN A 112 -10.69 12.02 9.61
C ASN A 112 -10.04 10.67 9.93
N LEU A 113 -9.61 10.47 11.17
CA LEU A 113 -9.23 9.16 11.67
C LEU A 113 -10.49 8.47 12.19
N VAL A 114 -10.84 7.32 11.62
CA VAL A 114 -11.97 6.49 12.02
C VAL A 114 -11.42 5.29 12.77
N THR A 115 -11.26 5.46 14.09
CA THR A 115 -10.90 4.36 14.97
C THR A 115 -12.06 3.37 15.08
N VAL A 116 -11.77 2.08 14.93
CA VAL A 116 -12.74 0.98 15.11
C VAL A 116 -12.21 -0.04 16.12
N HIS A 117 -13.09 -0.70 16.84
CA HIS A 117 -12.72 -1.84 17.69
C HIS A 117 -13.06 -3.14 16.97
N LEU A 118 -12.15 -4.12 17.02
CA LEU A 118 -12.38 -5.43 16.42
C LEU A 118 -13.57 -6.14 17.10
N ASN A 119 -14.29 -6.97 16.33
CA ASN A 119 -15.31 -7.84 16.91
C ASN A 119 -14.65 -8.88 17.86
N ARG A 120 -15.44 -9.52 18.72
CA ARG A 120 -14.93 -10.43 19.77
C ARG A 120 -14.07 -11.57 19.20
N GLU A 121 -14.44 -12.11 18.05
CA GLU A 121 -13.73 -13.24 17.44
C GLU A 121 -12.39 -12.81 16.82
N ASP A 122 -12.38 -11.70 16.09
CA ASP A 122 -11.20 -11.19 15.43
C ASP A 122 -10.22 -10.58 16.42
N ARG A 123 -10.70 -9.98 17.52
CA ARG A 123 -9.86 -9.61 18.67
C ARG A 123 -9.17 -10.84 19.26
N ALA A 124 -9.91 -11.91 19.55
CA ALA A 124 -9.32 -13.14 20.10
C ALA A 124 -8.28 -13.79 19.16
N LYS A 125 -8.55 -13.81 17.84
CA LYS A 125 -7.59 -14.25 16.81
C LYS A 125 -6.35 -13.34 16.78
N TYR A 126 -6.56 -12.03 16.86
CA TYR A 126 -5.49 -11.03 16.85
C TYR A 126 -4.59 -11.17 18.08
N ASP A 127 -5.16 -11.27 19.28
CA ASP A 127 -4.43 -11.42 20.55
C ASP A 127 -3.56 -12.67 20.57
N ALA A 128 -4.11 -13.82 20.12
CA ALA A 128 -3.36 -15.07 20.03
C ALA A 128 -2.17 -14.96 19.05
N LEU A 129 -2.42 -14.38 17.87
CA LEU A 129 -1.41 -14.18 16.84
C LEU A 129 -0.33 -13.16 17.28
N GLU A 130 -0.71 -12.08 17.95
CA GLU A 130 0.21 -11.06 18.46
C GLU A 130 1.09 -11.62 19.58
N LEU A 131 0.51 -12.35 20.53
CA LEU A 131 1.27 -12.99 21.62
C LEU A 131 2.30 -13.97 21.07
N GLN A 132 1.91 -14.81 20.10
CA GLN A 132 2.82 -15.78 19.49
C GLN A 132 3.86 -15.09 18.61
N GLY A 133 3.45 -14.08 17.83
CA GLY A 133 4.35 -13.25 17.02
C GLY A 133 5.41 -12.52 17.84
N ARG A 134 5.01 -11.88 18.95
CA ARG A 134 5.92 -11.22 19.90
C ARG A 134 6.95 -12.20 20.46
N ARG A 135 6.51 -13.38 20.94
CA ARG A 135 7.43 -14.43 21.44
C ARG A 135 8.47 -14.85 20.40
N LEU A 136 8.04 -15.09 19.15
CA LEU A 136 8.94 -15.50 18.07
C LEU A 136 9.95 -14.40 17.69
N VAL A 137 9.49 -13.14 17.60
CA VAL A 137 10.35 -12.00 17.29
C VAL A 137 11.32 -11.72 18.44
N SER A 138 10.89 -11.80 19.70
CA SER A 138 11.75 -11.68 20.89
C SER A 138 12.83 -12.76 20.93
N HIS A 139 12.50 -14.00 20.59
CA HIS A 139 13.48 -15.08 20.50
C HIS A 139 14.51 -14.81 19.39
N ALA A 140 14.05 -14.46 18.17
CA ALA A 140 14.93 -14.14 17.04
C ALA A 140 15.81 -12.88 17.27
N LEU A 141 15.35 -11.95 18.12
CA LEU A 141 16.13 -10.82 18.64
C LEU A 141 17.25 -11.31 19.56
N ALA A 142 16.92 -12.14 20.56
CA ALA A 142 17.88 -12.65 21.54
C ALA A 142 18.96 -13.54 20.91
N SER A 143 18.59 -14.38 19.94
CA SER A 143 19.51 -15.26 19.20
C SER A 143 20.32 -14.54 18.11
N SER A 144 20.15 -13.22 17.92
CA SER A 144 20.74 -12.42 16.83
C SER A 144 20.42 -12.89 15.39
N SER A 145 19.50 -13.84 15.21
CA SER A 145 19.11 -14.41 13.90
C SER A 145 17.93 -13.68 13.23
N LEU A 146 17.56 -12.49 13.71
CA LEU A 146 16.49 -11.65 13.16
C LEU A 146 16.57 -11.42 11.63
N LEU A 147 17.79 -11.31 11.07
CA LEU A 147 17.98 -11.10 9.64
C LEU A 147 17.77 -12.38 8.81
N GLU A 148 18.01 -13.54 9.41
CA GLU A 148 17.76 -14.85 8.81
C GLU A 148 16.25 -15.15 8.83
N ASN A 149 15.60 -14.82 9.95
CA ASN A 149 14.16 -14.93 10.16
C ASN A 149 13.33 -13.74 9.61
N TYR A 150 13.94 -12.80 8.89
CA TYR A 150 13.29 -11.55 8.47
C TYR A 150 12.03 -11.77 7.62
N MET A 151 12.01 -12.82 6.80
CA MET A 151 10.82 -13.21 6.03
C MET A 151 9.67 -13.65 6.94
N SER A 152 9.95 -14.46 7.94
CA SER A 152 8.99 -14.90 8.96
C SER A 152 8.40 -13.73 9.74
N VAL A 153 9.24 -12.74 10.10
CA VAL A 153 8.78 -11.50 10.76
C VAL A 153 7.83 -10.69 9.87
N LEU A 154 8.14 -10.56 8.58
CA LEU A 154 7.25 -9.88 7.63
C LEU A 154 5.93 -10.64 7.41
N GLU A 155 5.93 -11.97 7.47
CA GLU A 155 4.70 -12.77 7.40
C GLU A 155 3.82 -12.60 8.64
N ILE A 156 4.38 -12.64 9.85
CA ILE A 156 3.65 -12.36 11.10
C ILE A 156 2.97 -10.99 11.02
N ILE A 157 3.72 -9.96 10.59
CA ILE A 157 3.22 -8.59 10.40
C ILE A 157 2.12 -8.54 9.34
N LEU A 158 2.26 -9.28 8.24
CA LEU A 158 1.24 -9.37 7.21
C LEU A 158 -0.06 -9.97 7.78
N ARG A 159 0.03 -11.05 8.56
CA ARG A 159 -1.14 -11.70 9.17
C ARG A 159 -1.83 -10.81 10.20
N LEU A 160 -1.08 -10.13 11.07
CA LEU A 160 -1.63 -9.17 12.03
C LEU A 160 -2.44 -8.06 11.31
N ARG A 161 -1.94 -7.58 10.17
CA ARG A 161 -2.65 -6.59 9.33
C ARG A 161 -3.89 -7.19 8.65
N GLN A 162 -3.83 -8.45 8.21
CA GLN A 162 -5.01 -9.14 7.66
C GLN A 162 -6.12 -9.29 8.71
N VAL A 163 -5.80 -9.72 9.94
CA VAL A 163 -6.80 -9.84 11.02
C VAL A 163 -7.35 -8.47 11.45
N ALA A 164 -6.51 -7.43 11.46
CA ALA A 164 -6.94 -6.06 11.76
C ALA A 164 -7.94 -5.49 10.72
N ASP A 165 -7.91 -5.98 9.47
CA ASP A 165 -8.92 -5.68 8.45
C ASP A 165 -10.17 -6.55 8.61
N ALA A 166 -10.02 -7.88 8.59
CA ALA A 166 -11.08 -8.86 8.82
C ALA A 166 -10.47 -10.24 9.11
N GLY A 167 -10.91 -10.94 10.17
CA GLY A 167 -10.29 -12.20 10.56
C GLY A 167 -10.37 -13.33 9.53
N CYS A 168 -11.32 -13.27 8.58
CA CYS A 168 -11.43 -14.23 7.47
C CYS A 168 -10.37 -14.03 6.37
N LEU A 169 -9.63 -12.91 6.36
CA LEU A 169 -8.51 -12.69 5.43
C LEU A 169 -7.22 -13.40 5.87
N CYS A 170 -7.18 -13.86 7.12
CA CYS A 170 -6.05 -14.59 7.67
C CYS A 170 -6.25 -16.10 7.50
N PRO A 171 -5.26 -16.86 7.00
CA PRO A 171 -5.32 -18.31 6.95
C PRO A 171 -5.52 -18.93 8.34
N ARG A 172 -6.11 -20.13 8.39
CA ARG A 172 -6.33 -20.90 9.64
C ARG A 172 -5.03 -21.20 10.39
N ASP A 173 -3.94 -21.44 9.65
CA ASP A 173 -2.58 -21.54 10.17
C ASP A 173 -1.82 -20.25 9.80
N PRO A 174 -1.81 -19.22 10.67
CA PRO A 174 -1.29 -17.90 10.32
C PRO A 174 0.24 -17.77 10.40
N LEU A 175 0.96 -18.79 10.86
CA LEU A 175 2.36 -18.66 11.24
C LEU A 175 3.33 -19.53 10.42
N PRO A 176 4.55 -19.04 10.14
CA PRO A 176 5.54 -19.81 9.39
C PRO A 176 5.92 -21.10 10.12
N LEU A 177 5.72 -22.24 9.45
CA LEU A 177 6.06 -23.58 9.98
C LEU A 177 7.53 -23.71 10.40
N THR A 178 8.42 -22.88 9.84
CA THR A 178 9.87 -22.82 10.13
C THR A 178 10.20 -22.33 11.55
N LEU A 179 9.22 -21.86 12.31
CA LEU A 179 9.38 -21.41 13.70
C LEU A 179 8.60 -22.27 14.71
N SER A 180 8.21 -23.48 14.31
CA SER A 180 7.69 -24.51 15.22
C SER A 180 8.78 -24.86 16.25
N GLN A 181 8.39 -25.04 17.52
CA GLN A 181 9.33 -25.16 18.64
C GLN A 181 10.31 -26.33 18.48
N GLU A 182 11.59 -26.03 18.20
CA GLU A 182 12.70 -26.95 18.53
C GLU A 182 12.97 -26.91 20.04
N GLY A 183 12.03 -27.46 20.81
CA GLY A 183 12.25 -27.88 22.18
C GLY A 183 13.10 -29.16 22.21
N GLY A 184 14.36 -29.08 21.76
CA GLY A 184 15.25 -30.23 21.67
C GLY A 184 16.70 -29.81 21.44
N SER A 185 17.59 -30.15 22.37
CA SER A 185 19.02 -29.83 22.28
C SER A 185 19.68 -30.53 21.08
N GLY A 186 20.15 -29.75 20.09
CA GLY A 186 20.84 -30.25 18.90
C GLY A 186 22.01 -29.37 18.51
N SER A 187 23.23 -29.92 18.52
CA SER A 187 24.47 -29.21 18.18
C SER A 187 24.45 -28.62 16.77
N SER A 188 25.09 -27.47 16.60
CA SER A 188 25.56 -27.04 15.28
C SER A 188 26.44 -28.11 14.63
N ARG A 189 26.19 -28.40 13.35
CA ARG A 189 27.15 -29.01 12.40
C ARG A 189 26.61 -28.87 10.98
N GLY A 190 27.42 -28.27 10.12
CA GLY A 190 27.15 -28.29 8.67
C GLY A 190 27.70 -29.56 8.01
N ARG A 191 27.26 -29.77 6.76
CA ARG A 191 27.60 -30.84 5.79
C ARG A 191 26.77 -32.13 5.87
N GLY A 192 26.25 -32.52 4.70
CA GLY A 192 26.03 -33.92 4.35
C GLY A 192 24.87 -34.63 5.05
N GLY A 193 23.66 -34.07 5.02
CA GLY A 193 22.45 -34.85 5.33
C GLY A 193 22.23 -35.95 4.29
N ALA A 194 21.97 -37.18 4.74
CA ALA A 194 21.46 -38.26 3.89
C ALA A 194 20.15 -37.82 3.20
N PRO A 195 19.77 -38.41 2.04
CA PRO A 195 18.50 -38.11 1.40
C PRO A 195 17.35 -38.30 2.40
N ALA A 196 16.44 -37.32 2.46
CA ALA A 196 15.26 -37.41 3.31
C ALA A 196 14.46 -38.69 2.97
N PRO A 197 13.85 -39.37 3.96
CA PRO A 197 13.03 -40.54 3.68
C PRO A 197 11.89 -40.16 2.71
N PRO A 198 11.47 -41.09 1.83
CA PRO A 198 10.39 -40.81 0.88
C PRO A 198 9.11 -40.35 1.60
N LEU A 199 8.30 -39.54 0.92
CA LEU A 199 7.00 -39.11 1.44
C LEU A 199 6.14 -40.34 1.77
N SER A 200 5.55 -40.36 2.95
CA SER A 200 4.54 -41.36 3.32
C SER A 200 3.25 -41.16 2.49
N PRO A 201 2.40 -42.19 2.36
CA PRO A 201 1.12 -42.05 1.67
C PRO A 201 0.22 -40.97 2.30
N GLU A 202 0.24 -40.86 3.63
CA GLU A 202 -0.53 -39.87 4.39
C GLU A 202 -0.02 -38.44 4.17
N GLU A 203 1.30 -38.21 4.21
CA GLU A 203 1.89 -36.91 3.83
C GLU A 203 1.55 -36.53 2.39
N THR A 204 1.60 -37.49 1.47
CA THR A 204 1.31 -37.27 0.05
C THR A 204 -0.16 -36.88 -0.13
N GLN A 205 -1.09 -37.59 0.52
CA GLN A 205 -2.51 -37.26 0.50
C GLN A 205 -2.81 -35.90 1.13
N LEU A 206 -2.14 -35.55 2.24
CA LEU A 206 -2.26 -34.23 2.88
C LEU A 206 -1.77 -33.11 1.96
N LEU A 207 -0.61 -33.27 1.31
CA LEU A 207 -0.05 -32.30 0.38
C LEU A 207 -0.95 -32.12 -0.86
N ALA A 208 -1.46 -33.21 -1.43
CA ALA A 208 -2.44 -33.17 -2.51
C ALA A 208 -3.74 -32.46 -2.10
N GLY A 209 -4.23 -32.70 -0.88
CA GLY A 209 -5.39 -32.00 -0.31
C GLY A 209 -5.16 -30.49 -0.10
N LEU A 210 -3.97 -30.09 0.34
CA LEU A 210 -3.58 -28.69 0.48
C LEU A 210 -3.45 -27.98 -0.89
N LEU A 211 -3.00 -28.69 -1.92
CA LEU A 211 -2.96 -28.19 -3.30
C LEU A 211 -4.38 -28.02 -3.87
N ALA A 212 -5.28 -28.99 -3.62
CA ALA A 212 -6.69 -28.92 -4.00
C ALA A 212 -7.46 -27.81 -3.27
N ALA A 213 -7.04 -27.41 -2.06
CA ALA A 213 -7.67 -26.37 -1.25
C ALA A 213 -7.36 -24.93 -1.72
N GLY A 214 -6.60 -24.74 -2.80
CA GLY A 214 -6.42 -23.44 -3.47
C GLY A 214 -5.42 -22.51 -2.79
N LEU A 215 -4.13 -22.81 -2.92
CA LEU A 215 -3.03 -21.93 -2.50
C LEU A 215 -2.23 -21.44 -3.72
N GLN A 216 -2.13 -20.11 -3.86
CA GLN A 216 -1.40 -19.36 -4.92
C GLN A 216 -1.97 -19.51 -6.34
N ASP A 217 -2.41 -18.39 -6.93
CA ASP A 217 -2.95 -18.34 -8.31
C ASP A 217 -1.86 -18.38 -9.39
N ASP A 218 -0.69 -17.78 -9.11
CA ASP A 218 0.43 -17.60 -10.05
C ASP A 218 1.68 -18.35 -9.61
N CYS A 219 2.43 -18.93 -10.56
CA CYS A 219 3.73 -19.53 -10.26
C CYS A 219 4.79 -18.46 -9.91
N PRO A 220 5.50 -18.57 -8.77
CA PRO A 220 6.52 -17.61 -8.37
C PRO A 220 7.82 -17.64 -9.20
N ILE A 221 7.97 -18.57 -10.16
CA ILE A 221 9.13 -18.66 -11.08
C ILE A 221 8.86 -17.95 -12.41
N CYS A 222 7.75 -18.30 -13.11
CA CYS A 222 7.42 -17.72 -14.42
C CYS A 222 6.40 -16.56 -14.36
N LEU A 223 5.68 -16.41 -13.24
CA LEU A 223 4.59 -15.44 -13.05
C LEU A 223 3.40 -15.67 -13.99
N GLU A 224 3.15 -16.93 -14.36
CA GLU A 224 1.98 -17.35 -15.13
C GLU A 224 0.99 -18.09 -14.19
N PRO A 225 -0.33 -18.04 -14.48
CA PRO A 225 -1.34 -18.73 -13.69
C PRO A 225 -1.11 -20.24 -13.64
N LEU A 226 -1.32 -20.83 -12.46
CA LEU A 226 -1.15 -22.26 -12.23
C LEU A 226 -2.37 -23.04 -12.74
N SER A 227 -2.18 -23.88 -13.76
CA SER A 227 -3.22 -24.81 -14.19
C SER A 227 -3.28 -26.04 -13.29
N ALA A 228 -4.48 -26.55 -13.04
CA ALA A 228 -4.71 -27.76 -12.24
C ALA A 228 -3.95 -29.00 -12.76
N SER A 229 -3.61 -29.04 -14.05
CA SER A 229 -2.88 -30.12 -14.72
C SER A 229 -1.36 -29.95 -14.77
N ALA A 230 -0.80 -28.82 -14.33
CA ALA A 230 0.65 -28.56 -14.40
C ALA A 230 1.23 -27.91 -13.13
N CYS A 231 0.45 -27.82 -12.04
CA CYS A 231 0.90 -27.37 -10.74
C CYS A 231 1.40 -28.54 -9.87
N CYS A 232 2.43 -28.30 -9.08
CA CYS A 232 2.93 -29.25 -8.08
C CYS A 232 3.25 -28.52 -6.77
N ILE A 233 3.09 -29.24 -5.66
CA ILE A 233 3.45 -28.77 -4.31
C ILE A 233 4.69 -29.51 -3.81
N THR A 234 5.62 -28.77 -3.21
CA THR A 234 6.81 -29.35 -2.57
C THR A 234 6.50 -29.82 -1.15
N ARG A 235 7.35 -30.70 -0.60
CA ARG A 235 7.34 -31.05 0.83
C ARG A 235 7.41 -29.84 1.78
N CYS A 236 8.02 -28.74 1.36
CA CYS A 236 8.01 -27.45 2.08
C CYS A 236 6.79 -26.55 1.77
N ARG A 237 5.71 -27.12 1.22
CA ARG A 237 4.39 -26.51 0.94
C ARG A 237 4.40 -25.28 0.03
N HIS A 238 5.38 -25.19 -0.87
CA HIS A 238 5.43 -24.16 -1.90
C HIS A 238 4.95 -24.74 -3.24
N ILE A 239 4.18 -23.94 -3.99
CA ILE A 239 3.50 -24.38 -5.19
C ILE A 239 4.14 -23.71 -6.41
N PHE A 240 4.33 -24.49 -7.47
CA PHE A 240 5.01 -24.08 -8.69
C PHE A 240 4.40 -24.78 -9.91
N CYS A 241 4.64 -24.25 -11.12
CA CYS A 241 4.47 -25.07 -12.31
C CYS A 241 5.57 -26.15 -12.35
N ARG A 242 5.16 -27.40 -12.59
CA ARG A 242 6.05 -28.57 -12.65
C ARG A 242 7.26 -28.36 -13.58
N PRO A 243 7.10 -27.91 -14.85
CA PRO A 243 8.23 -27.64 -15.74
C PRO A 243 9.22 -26.60 -15.20
N CYS A 244 8.72 -25.66 -14.38
CA CYS A 244 9.47 -24.54 -13.83
C CYS A 244 10.36 -25.00 -12.66
N LEU A 245 9.83 -25.90 -11.84
CA LEU A 245 10.55 -26.47 -10.70
C LEU A 245 11.52 -27.58 -11.12
N GLU A 246 11.15 -28.42 -12.08
CA GLU A 246 12.04 -29.42 -12.69
C GLU A 246 13.27 -28.75 -13.33
N ASN A 247 13.09 -27.61 -14.01
CA ASN A 247 14.20 -26.80 -14.52
C ASN A 247 15.14 -26.27 -13.42
N VAL A 248 14.63 -26.00 -12.20
CA VAL A 248 15.47 -25.60 -11.06
C VAL A 248 16.26 -26.78 -10.52
N ILE A 249 15.62 -27.94 -10.35
CA ILE A 249 16.25 -29.17 -9.87
C ILE A 249 17.37 -29.61 -10.84
N ALA A 250 17.09 -29.59 -12.15
CA ALA A 250 18.05 -30.00 -13.18
C ALA A 250 19.26 -29.06 -13.35
N ARG A 251 19.15 -27.77 -12.95
CA ARG A 251 20.22 -26.76 -13.13
C ARG A 251 21.09 -26.53 -11.90
N SER A 252 20.73 -27.11 -10.74
CA SER A 252 21.32 -26.75 -9.44
C SER A 252 22.16 -27.90 -8.87
N ALA A 253 23.46 -27.67 -8.65
CA ALA A 253 24.39 -28.64 -8.07
C ALA A 253 24.09 -29.00 -6.58
N GLY A 254 23.10 -28.34 -5.98
CA GLY A 254 22.39 -28.76 -4.79
C GLY A 254 20.95 -28.28 -4.92
N PRO A 255 19.96 -29.18 -5.11
CA PRO A 255 18.61 -28.77 -5.44
C PRO A 255 17.89 -28.31 -4.17
N GLY A 256 17.51 -27.03 -4.16
CA GLY A 256 16.79 -26.40 -3.04
C GLY A 256 15.60 -25.59 -3.54
N CYS A 257 14.56 -25.50 -2.72
CA CYS A 257 13.36 -24.75 -3.05
C CYS A 257 13.67 -23.27 -3.39
N PRO A 258 13.17 -22.73 -4.52
CA PRO A 258 13.39 -21.33 -4.90
C PRO A 258 12.97 -20.29 -3.85
N LEU A 259 11.99 -20.62 -3.02
CA LEU A 259 11.42 -19.70 -2.02
C LEU A 259 12.08 -19.82 -0.64
N CYS A 260 12.25 -21.03 -0.11
CA CYS A 260 12.78 -21.23 1.25
C CYS A 260 14.16 -21.93 1.32
N ARG A 261 14.73 -22.35 0.18
CA ARG A 261 16.01 -23.09 0.06
C ARG A 261 16.09 -24.43 0.80
N ALA A 262 14.98 -24.94 1.34
CA ALA A 262 14.90 -26.29 1.87
C ALA A 262 15.35 -27.32 0.81
N PRO A 263 15.99 -28.44 1.19
CA PRO A 263 16.35 -29.52 0.27
C PRO A 263 15.14 -29.95 -0.56
N LEU A 264 15.35 -30.17 -1.85
CA LEU A 264 14.28 -30.43 -2.81
C LEU A 264 14.72 -31.54 -3.77
N HIS A 265 14.16 -32.74 -3.64
CA HIS A 265 14.39 -33.81 -4.59
C HIS A 265 13.17 -34.00 -5.51
N ALA A 266 13.37 -34.63 -6.67
CA ALA A 266 12.27 -34.89 -7.62
C ALA A 266 11.16 -35.78 -7.02
N THR A 267 11.49 -36.57 -5.99
CA THR A 267 10.59 -37.41 -5.20
C THR A 267 9.78 -36.63 -4.14
N ASP A 268 10.10 -35.36 -3.87
CA ASP A 268 9.38 -34.50 -2.93
C ASP A 268 8.30 -33.64 -3.63
N LEU A 269 7.96 -33.97 -4.89
CA LEU A 269 7.00 -33.26 -5.73
C LEU A 269 5.67 -34.02 -5.78
N VAL A 270 4.62 -33.43 -5.20
CA VAL A 270 3.26 -33.99 -5.23
C VAL A 270 2.43 -33.21 -6.24
N ASP A 271 1.78 -33.92 -7.16
CA ASP A 271 0.83 -33.36 -8.12
C ASP A 271 -0.59 -33.36 -7.55
N LEU A 272 -1.45 -32.56 -8.16
CA LEU A 272 -2.89 -32.69 -7.98
C LEU A 272 -3.34 -34.03 -8.62
N PRO A 273 -4.11 -34.89 -7.93
CA PRO A 273 -4.63 -36.11 -8.55
C PRO A 273 -5.49 -35.75 -9.77
N PRO A 274 -5.39 -36.50 -10.88
CA PRO A 274 -6.17 -36.19 -12.08
C PRO A 274 -7.65 -36.26 -11.75
N ALA A 275 -8.40 -35.21 -12.12
CA ALA A 275 -9.84 -35.24 -12.04
C ALA A 275 -10.35 -36.39 -12.92
N THR A 276 -10.98 -37.39 -12.30
CA THR A 276 -11.67 -38.45 -13.01
C THR A 276 -12.84 -37.83 -13.77
N GLY A 277 -12.62 -37.55 -15.05
CA GLY A 277 -13.64 -37.01 -15.92
C GLY A 277 -14.63 -38.09 -16.31
N ASP A 278 -15.85 -37.97 -15.83
CA ASP A 278 -17.04 -38.23 -16.63
C ASP A 278 -18.14 -37.25 -16.20
N GLY A 279 -18.82 -36.65 -17.18
CA GLY A 279 -19.72 -35.54 -16.95
C GLY A 279 -21.15 -35.97 -16.61
N ALA A 280 -21.70 -35.45 -15.51
CA ALA A 280 -23.14 -35.41 -15.30
C ALA A 280 -23.53 -34.12 -14.57
N ALA A 281 -24.35 -33.29 -15.20
CA ALA A 281 -25.05 -32.22 -14.51
C ALA A 281 -26.25 -32.82 -13.76
N ALA A 282 -26.15 -32.93 -12.43
CA ALA A 282 -27.28 -33.19 -11.54
C ALA A 282 -26.98 -32.60 -10.16
N GLY A 283 -27.96 -31.95 -9.55
CA GLY A 283 -27.80 -31.42 -8.19
C GLY A 283 -27.86 -32.54 -7.14
N ALA A 284 -27.08 -32.37 -6.07
CA ALA A 284 -27.31 -33.05 -4.80
C ALA A 284 -27.21 -31.99 -3.69
N GLU A 285 -28.31 -31.82 -2.97
CA GLU A 285 -28.45 -30.78 -1.95
C GLU A 285 -27.80 -31.19 -0.62
N GLN A 286 -27.41 -30.18 0.15
CA GLN A 286 -27.55 -30.09 1.61
C GLN A 286 -27.48 -31.39 2.43
N GLN A 287 -26.34 -31.63 3.09
CA GLN A 287 -26.20 -31.96 4.53
C GLN A 287 -24.73 -32.33 4.83
N GLN A 288 -24.08 -31.90 5.92
CA GLN A 288 -24.55 -31.15 7.10
C GLN A 288 -23.67 -29.92 7.37
N ALA A 289 -24.32 -28.77 7.55
CA ALA A 289 -23.67 -27.59 8.10
C ALA A 289 -23.57 -27.70 9.62
N GLY A 290 -22.35 -27.66 10.15
CA GLY A 290 -22.09 -27.26 11.53
C GLY A 290 -22.33 -25.76 11.69
N SER A 291 -23.61 -25.35 11.71
CA SER A 291 -24.11 -24.01 12.06
C SER A 291 -23.27 -22.80 11.61
N ALA A 292 -22.93 -22.72 10.32
CA ALA A 292 -22.59 -21.43 9.71
C ALA A 292 -23.90 -20.69 9.42
N ALA A 293 -24.39 -19.92 10.41
CA ALA A 293 -25.46 -18.96 10.17
C ALA A 293 -25.06 -18.00 9.03
N LEU A 294 -26.06 -17.44 8.33
CA LEU A 294 -25.89 -16.38 7.34
C LEU A 294 -25.14 -15.21 7.98
N CYS A 295 -23.81 -15.20 7.85
CA CYS A 295 -22.98 -14.21 8.51
C CYS A 295 -23.09 -12.92 7.70
N ASP A 296 -23.71 -11.90 8.30
CA ASP A 296 -23.87 -10.58 7.71
C ASP A 296 -22.49 -10.06 7.24
N PRO A 297 -22.31 -9.70 5.96
CA PRO A 297 -21.03 -9.21 5.46
C PRO A 297 -20.57 -7.93 6.16
N GLU A 298 -21.44 -7.20 6.86
CA GLU A 298 -21.06 -6.09 7.73
C GLU A 298 -20.59 -6.55 9.11
N ALA A 299 -21.14 -7.63 9.66
CA ALA A 299 -20.64 -8.25 10.89
C ALA A 299 -19.26 -8.91 10.72
N ALA A 300 -18.92 -9.33 9.48
CA ALA A 300 -17.65 -9.94 9.13
C ALA A 300 -16.42 -9.03 9.30
N SER A 301 -16.59 -7.70 9.42
CA SER A 301 -15.50 -6.77 9.73
C SER A 301 -16.00 -5.46 10.33
N ALA A 302 -15.41 -5.06 11.46
CA ALA A 302 -15.68 -3.77 12.10
C ALA A 302 -15.40 -2.57 11.18
N LYS A 303 -14.43 -2.68 10.27
CA LYS A 303 -14.13 -1.64 9.27
C LYS A 303 -15.18 -1.59 8.17
N VAL A 304 -15.70 -2.76 7.72
CA VAL A 304 -16.78 -2.81 6.72
C VAL A 304 -18.06 -2.22 7.31
N ALA A 305 -18.45 -2.58 8.55
CA ALA A 305 -19.57 -1.94 9.25
C ALA A 305 -19.42 -0.41 9.37
N ALA A 306 -18.23 0.07 9.79
CA ALA A 306 -17.96 1.50 9.90
C ALA A 306 -18.01 2.23 8.53
N LEU A 307 -17.50 1.60 7.47
CA LEU A 307 -17.60 2.09 6.10
C LEU A 307 -19.06 2.19 5.65
N MET A 308 -19.83 1.11 5.79
CA MET A 308 -21.21 1.03 5.31
C MET A 308 -22.12 2.04 6.02
N ARG A 309 -21.89 2.30 7.32
CA ARG A 309 -22.56 3.39 8.05
C ARG A 309 -22.31 4.76 7.41
N ILE A 310 -21.05 5.08 7.05
CA ILE A 310 -20.70 6.38 6.43
C ILE A 310 -21.23 6.45 4.98
N LEU A 311 -21.17 5.36 4.22
CA LEU A 311 -21.70 5.30 2.85
C LEU A 311 -23.23 5.45 2.81
N ARG A 312 -23.96 4.85 3.75
CA ARG A 312 -25.42 5.01 3.87
C ARG A 312 -25.81 6.45 4.21
N ALA A 313 -25.14 7.10 5.17
CA ALA A 313 -25.37 8.51 5.49
C ALA A 313 -25.10 9.43 4.28
N ALA A 314 -24.02 9.18 3.55
CA ALA A 314 -23.67 9.90 2.33
C ALA A 314 -24.69 9.69 1.18
N ALA A 315 -25.30 8.50 1.09
CA ALA A 315 -26.37 8.20 0.14
C ALA A 315 -27.72 8.82 0.55
N ALA A 316 -28.00 8.92 1.85
CA ALA A 316 -29.19 9.59 2.40
C ALA A 316 -29.13 11.13 2.30
N GLY A 317 -27.94 11.71 2.06
CA GLY A 317 -27.76 13.16 1.91
C GLY A 317 -27.47 13.90 3.21
N GLU A 318 -27.20 13.19 4.31
CA GLU A 318 -26.86 13.79 5.59
C GLU A 318 -25.38 14.23 5.59
N GLU A 319 -25.13 15.54 5.37
CA GLU A 319 -23.80 16.16 5.59
C GLU A 319 -23.51 16.20 7.11
N GLY A 320 -23.06 15.06 7.65
CA GLY A 320 -22.84 14.86 9.08
C GLY A 320 -21.76 15.77 9.66
N GLN A 321 -22.16 16.74 10.48
CA GLN A 321 -21.25 17.49 11.32
C GLN A 321 -20.64 16.55 12.38
N GLY A 322 -19.31 16.55 12.49
CA GLY A 322 -18.59 15.61 13.34
C GLY A 322 -18.94 15.76 14.81
N GLN A 323 -19.48 14.69 15.41
CA GLN A 323 -19.64 14.59 16.87
C GLN A 323 -18.26 14.45 17.51
N GLY A 324 -17.75 15.54 18.09
CA GLY A 324 -16.64 15.49 19.02
C GLY A 324 -17.10 14.84 20.33
N ALA A 325 -16.38 13.83 20.80
CA ALA A 325 -16.66 13.17 22.08
C ALA A 325 -16.36 14.14 23.24
N GLY A 326 -17.40 14.80 23.75
CA GLY A 326 -17.31 15.68 24.92
C GLY A 326 -17.36 14.89 26.23
N GLY A 327 -16.20 14.49 26.75
CA GLY A 327 -16.07 14.03 28.13
C GLY A 327 -15.95 15.22 29.09
N GLY A 328 -17.00 15.52 29.84
CA GLY A 328 -16.99 16.61 30.82
C GLY A 328 -16.30 16.23 32.13
N GLY A 329 -15.49 17.15 32.67
CA GLY A 329 -14.86 17.06 33.99
C GLY A 329 -14.23 18.40 34.34
N GLY A 330 -14.96 19.24 35.06
CA GLY A 330 -14.55 20.61 35.37
C GLY A 330 -13.76 20.72 36.69
N ALA A 331 -12.91 21.74 36.77
CA ALA A 331 -12.45 22.38 38.01
C ALA A 331 -12.06 23.84 37.69
N GLU A 332 -12.37 24.76 38.61
CA GLU A 332 -12.24 26.21 38.41
C GLU A 332 -10.91 26.77 38.95
N ALA A 333 -10.40 27.80 38.27
CA ALA A 333 -9.62 28.96 38.75
C ALA A 333 -9.04 29.65 37.49
N GLY A 334 -9.12 30.96 37.24
CA GLY A 334 -9.24 32.08 38.16
C GLY A 334 -7.99 32.95 38.00
N GLY A 335 -8.04 34.01 37.17
CA GLY A 335 -6.87 34.85 36.90
C GLY A 335 -7.11 35.94 35.85
N SER A 336 -6.96 37.20 36.24
CA SER A 336 -7.32 38.42 35.49
C SER A 336 -6.12 39.17 34.87
N GLY A 337 -6.35 39.91 33.78
CA GLY A 337 -5.45 40.92 33.19
C GLY A 337 -5.66 41.00 31.67
N SER A 338 -6.28 42.04 31.09
CA SER A 338 -5.77 43.42 30.86
C SER A 338 -4.51 43.47 29.98
N ALA A 339 -4.34 44.34 28.99
CA ALA A 339 -5.21 45.22 28.19
C ALA A 339 -4.34 45.80 27.03
N GLU A 340 -4.93 46.60 26.11
CA GLU A 340 -4.21 47.40 25.07
C GLU A 340 -3.46 46.57 23.99
N GLY A 341 -3.13 47.00 22.76
CA GLY A 341 -3.41 48.16 21.90
C GLY A 341 -2.66 47.95 20.55
N ALA A 342 -2.99 48.54 19.40
CA ALA A 342 -4.07 49.45 19.01
C ALA A 342 -4.30 49.44 17.46
N ALA A 343 -5.13 50.38 16.98
CA ALA A 343 -5.34 50.87 15.60
C ALA A 343 -4.05 51.40 14.91
N ALA A 344 -3.95 51.82 13.63
CA ALA A 344 -4.63 51.66 12.33
C ALA A 344 -3.93 52.66 11.37
N ALA A 345 -3.85 52.42 10.05
CA ALA A 345 -3.47 53.44 9.05
C ALA A 345 -3.94 53.05 7.63
N VAL A 346 -4.18 54.05 6.76
CA VAL A 346 -4.95 53.92 5.51
C VAL A 346 -4.32 54.72 4.35
N ALA A 347 -4.34 54.13 3.13
CA ALA A 347 -4.22 54.79 1.80
C ALA A 347 -2.87 55.48 1.44
N PRO A 348 -2.61 55.90 0.16
CA PRO A 348 -3.49 55.88 -1.03
C PRO A 348 -2.90 55.19 -2.29
N ALA A 349 -3.62 55.31 -3.41
CA ALA A 349 -3.37 54.65 -4.70
C ALA A 349 -2.67 55.54 -5.75
N GLY A 350 -2.11 54.90 -6.79
CA GLY A 350 -1.52 55.52 -7.99
C GLY A 350 -1.43 54.50 -9.15
N PRO A 351 -1.37 54.93 -10.43
CA PRO A 351 -2.15 54.25 -11.47
C PRO A 351 -1.39 53.34 -12.47
N ALA A 352 -2.21 52.52 -13.13
CA ALA A 352 -2.14 52.00 -14.51
C ALA A 352 -0.79 51.77 -15.22
N ASP A 353 -0.62 50.56 -15.76
CA ASP A 353 -0.19 50.42 -17.15
C ASP A 353 -0.72 49.14 -17.83
N ALA A 354 -0.82 49.15 -19.16
CA ALA A 354 -1.56 48.13 -19.93
C ALA A 354 -0.68 47.42 -20.98
N ALA A 355 -0.77 46.08 -21.07
CA ALA A 355 -0.30 45.34 -22.25
C ALA A 355 -0.91 43.94 -22.41
N GLY A 356 -1.37 43.63 -23.63
CA GLY A 356 -1.12 42.33 -24.28
C GLY A 356 -1.85 41.08 -23.77
N ARG A 357 -3.16 40.97 -24.00
CA ARG A 357 -3.81 39.65 -24.13
C ARG A 357 -3.62 39.13 -25.56
N VAL A 358 -2.96 37.99 -25.72
CA VAL A 358 -3.10 37.16 -26.94
C VAL A 358 -4.15 36.09 -26.63
N ALA A 359 -5.16 35.98 -27.50
CA ALA A 359 -6.20 34.99 -27.39
C ALA A 359 -5.94 33.84 -28.36
N GLU A 360 -6.01 32.60 -27.86
CA GLU A 360 -6.35 31.45 -28.69
C GLU A 360 -7.50 30.70 -28.00
N GLY A 361 -8.59 30.52 -28.75
CA GLY A 361 -9.82 29.89 -28.27
C GLY A 361 -9.81 28.39 -28.51
N GLY A 362 -10.42 27.64 -27.59
CA GLY A 362 -10.75 26.23 -27.75
C GLY A 362 -12.03 25.93 -26.99
N ALA A 363 -13.16 25.94 -27.70
CA ALA A 363 -14.48 25.62 -27.15
C ALA A 363 -14.53 24.17 -26.61
N GLY A 364 -15.46 23.77 -25.75
CA GLY A 364 -16.60 24.48 -25.16
C GLY A 364 -17.56 23.45 -24.55
N GLY A 365 -18.27 23.79 -23.48
CA GLY A 365 -19.12 22.83 -22.77
C GLY A 365 -19.54 23.24 -21.36
N GLY A 366 -19.69 24.54 -21.12
CA GLY A 366 -20.14 25.07 -19.83
C GLY A 366 -21.65 25.19 -19.79
N GLY A 367 -22.33 24.22 -19.18
CA GLY A 367 -23.73 24.35 -18.76
C GLY A 367 -23.79 24.92 -17.34
N GLY A 368 -24.04 26.22 -17.21
CA GLY A 368 -24.31 26.84 -15.91
C GLY A 368 -25.75 26.57 -15.48
N GLY A 369 -25.94 25.94 -14.32
CA GLY A 369 -27.25 25.62 -13.73
C GLY A 369 -27.16 25.55 -12.22
N ALA A 370 -28.19 26.02 -11.52
CA ALA A 370 -28.13 26.34 -10.09
C ALA A 370 -28.04 25.12 -9.15
N GLY A 371 -27.18 25.23 -8.14
CA GLY A 371 -27.49 24.90 -6.73
C GLY A 371 -27.64 23.44 -6.29
N GLY A 372 -28.02 22.51 -7.16
CA GLY A 372 -28.23 21.11 -6.80
C GLY A 372 -26.91 20.35 -6.61
N LYS A 373 -26.39 20.30 -5.37
CA LYS A 373 -25.32 19.35 -4.98
C LYS A 373 -25.85 17.92 -5.20
N GLY A 374 -25.48 17.30 -6.32
CA GLY A 374 -25.81 15.89 -6.61
C GLY A 374 -25.27 14.91 -5.55
N PRO A 375 -25.63 13.62 -5.64
CA PRO A 375 -25.32 12.63 -4.60
C PRO A 375 -23.80 12.52 -4.35
N ILE A 376 -23.44 12.27 -3.09
CA ILE A 376 -22.04 12.14 -2.68
C ILE A 376 -21.47 10.83 -3.24
N LYS A 377 -20.37 10.94 -3.99
CA LYS A 377 -19.64 9.79 -4.53
C LYS A 377 -18.37 9.54 -3.73
N SER A 378 -18.06 8.26 -3.56
CA SER A 378 -17.03 7.76 -2.63
C SER A 378 -16.05 6.84 -3.34
N VAL A 379 -14.75 6.98 -3.08
CA VAL A 379 -13.71 6.03 -3.52
C VAL A 379 -13.20 5.26 -2.31
N VAL A 380 -13.17 3.92 -2.39
CA VAL A 380 -12.66 3.03 -1.36
C VAL A 380 -11.37 2.40 -1.85
N PHE A 381 -10.30 2.59 -1.08
CA PHE A 381 -9.00 2.00 -1.33
C PHE A 381 -8.64 0.96 -0.26
N SER A 382 -8.11 -0.18 -0.72
CA SER A 382 -7.48 -1.19 0.13
C SER A 382 -6.24 -1.79 -0.55
N GLN A 383 -5.29 -2.33 0.20
CA GLN A 383 -4.19 -3.13 -0.37
C GLN A 383 -4.57 -4.59 -0.63
N PHE A 384 -5.62 -5.11 0.01
CA PHE A 384 -6.03 -6.51 -0.03
C PHE A 384 -7.26 -6.68 -0.93
N SER A 385 -7.17 -7.57 -1.93
CA SER A 385 -8.32 -7.90 -2.79
C SER A 385 -9.49 -8.47 -1.99
N GLY A 386 -9.21 -9.41 -1.07
CA GLY A 386 -10.21 -9.98 -0.17
C GLY A 386 -11.00 -8.95 0.65
N MET A 387 -10.38 -7.83 1.04
CA MET A 387 -11.11 -6.75 1.72
C MET A 387 -12.04 -6.00 0.77
N LEU A 388 -11.65 -5.83 -0.50
CA LEU A 388 -12.54 -5.32 -1.55
C LEU A 388 -13.64 -6.31 -1.94
N ASP A 389 -13.41 -7.62 -1.79
CA ASP A 389 -14.44 -8.66 -1.95
C ASP A 389 -15.51 -8.57 -0.85
N LEU A 390 -15.11 -8.43 0.42
CA LEU A 390 -16.03 -8.21 1.56
C LEU A 390 -16.84 -6.92 1.40
N VAL A 391 -16.19 -5.81 1.02
CA VAL A 391 -16.88 -4.53 0.76
C VAL A 391 -17.84 -4.66 -0.42
N ALA A 392 -17.47 -5.35 -1.49
CA ALA A 392 -18.36 -5.60 -2.64
C ALA A 392 -19.59 -6.43 -2.25
N ALA A 393 -19.43 -7.43 -1.37
CA ALA A 393 -20.54 -8.21 -0.82
C ALA A 393 -21.49 -7.35 0.03
N ALA A 394 -20.96 -6.53 0.94
CA ALA A 394 -21.75 -5.61 1.76
C ALA A 394 -22.50 -4.56 0.92
N LEU A 395 -21.84 -3.97 -0.08
CA LEU A 395 -22.47 -3.04 -1.03
C LEU A 395 -23.60 -3.69 -1.84
N SER A 396 -23.41 -4.95 -2.26
CA SER A 396 -24.42 -5.72 -2.98
C SER A 396 -25.63 -6.04 -2.09
N ALA A 397 -25.40 -6.44 -0.84
CA ALA A 397 -26.46 -6.67 0.15
C ALA A 397 -27.27 -5.39 0.44
N ALA A 398 -26.58 -4.24 0.56
CA ALA A 398 -27.20 -2.93 0.71
C ALA A 398 -27.78 -2.32 -0.59
N ARG A 399 -27.69 -3.03 -1.73
CA ARG A 399 -28.12 -2.59 -3.07
C ARG A 399 -27.51 -1.24 -3.51
N LEU A 400 -26.29 -0.93 -3.09
CA LEU A 400 -25.57 0.29 -3.46
C LEU A 400 -24.77 0.08 -4.76
N PRO A 401 -25.08 0.80 -5.86
CA PRO A 401 -24.36 0.63 -7.13
C PRO A 401 -22.89 1.03 -7.02
N TYR A 402 -21.99 0.11 -7.39
CA TYR A 402 -20.54 0.30 -7.33
C TYR A 402 -19.84 -0.13 -8.62
N VAL A 403 -18.60 0.33 -8.77
CA VAL A 403 -17.64 -0.12 -9.79
C VAL A 403 -16.35 -0.53 -9.09
N ARG A 404 -15.68 -1.58 -9.58
CA ARG A 404 -14.42 -2.07 -9.02
C ARG A 404 -13.30 -2.06 -10.06
N LEU A 405 -12.09 -1.78 -9.61
CA LEU A 405 -10.88 -1.81 -10.42
C LEU A 405 -9.70 -2.39 -9.67
N ASP A 406 -9.23 -3.53 -10.18
CA ASP A 406 -8.11 -4.27 -9.61
C ASP A 406 -6.87 -4.20 -10.53
N GLY A 407 -5.76 -4.78 -10.07
CA GLY A 407 -4.51 -4.82 -10.86
C GLY A 407 -4.64 -5.59 -12.17
N SER A 408 -5.55 -6.57 -12.23
CA SER A 408 -5.86 -7.42 -13.38
C SER A 408 -6.75 -6.74 -14.42
N THR A 409 -7.50 -5.69 -14.08
CA THR A 409 -8.46 -5.05 -15.00
C THR A 409 -7.74 -4.45 -16.23
N PRO A 410 -8.10 -4.84 -17.47
CA PRO A 410 -7.53 -4.30 -18.70
C PRO A 410 -7.62 -2.77 -18.82
N ALA A 411 -6.71 -2.18 -19.59
CA ALA A 411 -6.61 -0.72 -19.73
C ALA A 411 -7.85 -0.05 -20.34
N ARG A 412 -8.58 -0.76 -21.23
CA ARG A 412 -9.83 -0.29 -21.84
C ARG A 412 -10.96 -0.25 -20.81
N GLU A 413 -11.21 -1.37 -20.13
CA GLU A 413 -12.20 -1.48 -19.05
C GLU A 413 -11.93 -0.48 -17.92
N ARG A 414 -10.66 -0.25 -17.55
CA ARG A 414 -10.27 0.80 -16.62
C ARG A 414 -10.74 2.20 -17.04
N ALA A 415 -10.63 2.54 -18.33
CA ALA A 415 -11.09 3.84 -18.82
C ALA A 415 -12.63 3.93 -18.85
N GLU A 416 -13.30 2.82 -19.13
CA GLU A 416 -14.77 2.71 -19.13
C GLU A 416 -15.35 2.79 -17.71
N ALA A 417 -14.75 2.08 -16.75
CA ALA A 417 -15.07 2.13 -15.33
C ALA A 417 -15.03 3.57 -14.77
N VAL A 418 -13.98 4.33 -15.11
CA VAL A 418 -13.86 5.74 -14.73
C VAL A 418 -14.96 6.59 -15.38
N ARG A 419 -15.22 6.42 -16.68
CA ARG A 419 -16.30 7.14 -17.39
C ARG A 419 -17.69 6.85 -16.81
N ARG A 420 -17.98 5.60 -16.44
CA ARG A 420 -19.23 5.20 -15.78
C ARG A 420 -19.37 5.87 -14.41
N PHE A 421 -18.28 6.01 -13.66
CA PHE A 421 -18.25 6.69 -12.37
C PHE A 421 -18.39 8.22 -12.47
N ASP A 422 -17.79 8.84 -13.49
CA ASP A 422 -17.91 10.29 -13.76
C ASP A 422 -19.34 10.71 -14.19
N GLY A 423 -20.19 9.77 -14.58
CA GLY A 423 -21.59 10.02 -14.93
C GLY A 423 -22.43 10.58 -13.77
N ARG A 424 -23.53 11.27 -14.11
CA ARG A 424 -24.43 11.96 -13.15
C ARG A 424 -25.90 11.50 -13.16
N GLY A 425 -26.22 10.43 -13.89
CA GLY A 425 -27.56 9.84 -13.89
C GLY A 425 -27.90 9.08 -12.60
N ALA A 426 -29.18 8.80 -12.37
CA ALA A 426 -29.66 8.06 -11.19
C ALA A 426 -29.07 6.64 -11.07
N ASP A 427 -28.80 5.98 -12.21
CA ASP A 427 -28.19 4.64 -12.29
C ASP A 427 -26.64 4.67 -12.28
N THR A 428 -26.03 5.79 -11.88
CA THR A 428 -24.56 5.88 -11.85
C THR A 428 -24.00 5.40 -10.51
N PRO A 429 -22.89 4.66 -10.52
CA PRO A 429 -22.29 4.13 -9.30
C PRO A 429 -21.91 5.26 -8.35
N LEU A 430 -22.27 5.09 -7.08
CA LEU A 430 -21.93 5.97 -5.98
C LEU A 430 -20.57 5.62 -5.38
N VAL A 431 -20.15 4.35 -5.50
CA VAL A 431 -18.93 3.83 -4.88
C VAL A 431 -17.96 3.30 -5.94
N PHE A 432 -16.68 3.67 -5.82
CA PHE A 432 -15.58 3.16 -6.63
C PHE A 432 -14.59 2.38 -5.76
N LEU A 433 -14.49 1.07 -5.95
CA LEU A 433 -13.52 0.20 -5.26
C LEU A 433 -12.22 0.16 -6.08
N ALA A 434 -11.07 0.40 -5.46
CA ALA A 434 -9.78 0.31 -6.13
C ALA A 434 -8.68 -0.22 -5.21
N SER A 435 -7.81 -1.08 -5.74
CA SER A 435 -6.60 -1.43 -4.98
C SER A 435 -5.64 -0.23 -4.86
N LEU A 436 -4.99 -0.04 -3.70
CA LEU A 436 -3.96 0.99 -3.49
C LEU A 436 -2.83 0.91 -4.53
N LYS A 437 -2.52 -0.30 -5.01
CA LYS A 437 -1.54 -0.54 -6.09
C LYS A 437 -2.04 -0.01 -7.44
N ALA A 438 -3.31 -0.25 -7.80
CA ALA A 438 -3.92 0.27 -9.03
C ALA A 438 -4.17 1.78 -8.98
N GLY A 439 -4.47 2.35 -7.80
CA GLY A 439 -4.57 3.80 -7.57
C GLY A 439 -3.30 4.57 -7.98
N GLY A 440 -2.15 3.92 -8.05
CA GLY A 440 -0.93 4.50 -8.59
C GLY A 440 -0.97 4.82 -10.09
N VAL A 441 -1.92 4.30 -10.90
CA VAL A 441 -1.88 4.31 -12.38
C VAL A 441 -2.32 5.65 -13.03
N GLY A 442 -2.54 6.71 -12.25
CA GLY A 442 -2.70 8.07 -12.78
C GLY A 442 -4.13 8.46 -13.15
N MET A 443 -5.12 7.64 -12.76
CA MET A 443 -6.55 7.88 -12.98
C MET A 443 -7.01 9.24 -12.45
N ASN A 444 -8.07 9.78 -13.05
CA ASN A 444 -8.79 10.94 -12.54
C ASN A 444 -10.09 10.44 -11.87
N LEU A 445 -10.35 10.86 -10.63
CA LEU A 445 -11.53 10.46 -9.86
C LEU A 445 -12.18 11.69 -9.21
N THR A 446 -12.13 12.84 -9.89
CA THR A 446 -12.67 14.12 -9.40
C THR A 446 -14.19 14.16 -9.24
N ALA A 447 -14.92 13.15 -9.74
CA ALA A 447 -16.35 13.00 -9.48
C ALA A 447 -16.66 12.58 -8.03
N ALA A 448 -15.70 12.01 -7.30
CA ALA A 448 -15.84 11.70 -5.88
C ALA A 448 -15.59 12.91 -4.99
N SER A 449 -16.22 12.94 -3.81
CA SER A 449 -15.89 13.86 -2.71
C SER A 449 -15.47 13.13 -1.44
N HIS A 450 -15.80 11.83 -1.29
CA HIS A 450 -15.32 11.02 -0.17
C HIS A 450 -14.20 10.07 -0.61
N VAL A 451 -13.19 9.91 0.25
CA VAL A 451 -12.11 8.92 0.08
C VAL A 451 -12.00 8.07 1.33
N HIS A 452 -12.02 6.76 1.19
CA HIS A 452 -11.90 5.80 2.28
C HIS A 452 -10.60 5.01 2.10
N LEU A 453 -9.71 5.06 3.10
CA LEU A 453 -8.47 4.28 3.17
C LEU A 453 -8.67 3.23 4.27
N LEU A 454 -8.99 1.99 3.89
CA LEU A 454 -9.36 0.94 4.84
C LEU A 454 -8.18 0.44 5.66
N ASP A 455 -6.99 0.41 5.07
CA ASP A 455 -5.78 -0.17 5.65
C ASP A 455 -4.56 0.75 5.46
N PRO A 456 -3.71 0.93 6.50
CA PRO A 456 -2.55 1.79 6.42
C PRO A 456 -1.40 1.12 5.65
N TRP A 457 -0.68 1.92 4.87
CA TRP A 457 0.44 1.47 4.04
C TRP A 457 1.80 1.91 4.60
N TRP A 458 2.86 1.14 4.36
CA TRP A 458 4.21 1.39 4.87
C TRP A 458 4.87 2.70 4.46
N ASN A 459 4.33 3.34 3.41
CA ASN A 459 4.84 4.57 2.82
C ASN A 459 3.68 5.57 2.67
N PRO A 460 3.66 6.67 3.44
CA PRO A 460 2.56 7.64 3.42
C PRO A 460 2.38 8.32 2.04
N ALA A 461 3.43 8.38 1.22
CA ALA A 461 3.33 8.96 -0.12
C ALA A 461 2.48 8.12 -1.10
N VAL A 462 2.20 6.84 -0.80
CA VAL A 462 1.29 6.00 -1.61
C VAL A 462 -0.16 6.36 -1.29
N GLU A 463 -0.51 6.52 -0.02
CA GLU A 463 -1.82 7.02 0.41
C GLU A 463 -2.07 8.44 -0.09
N GLU A 464 -1.06 9.32 -0.02
CA GLU A 464 -1.13 10.67 -0.57
C GLU A 464 -1.38 10.67 -2.08
N GLN A 465 -0.70 9.81 -2.85
CA GLN A 465 -0.96 9.64 -4.27
C GLN A 465 -2.34 9.04 -4.60
N ALA A 466 -2.96 8.33 -3.67
CA ALA A 466 -4.34 7.84 -3.80
C ALA A 466 -5.36 8.95 -3.50
N MET A 467 -5.19 9.71 -2.41
CA MET A 467 -5.98 10.90 -2.10
C MET A 467 -5.94 11.93 -3.25
N ASP A 468 -4.75 12.14 -3.83
CA ASP A 468 -4.53 13.04 -4.96
C ASP A 468 -5.15 12.56 -6.29
N ARG A 469 -5.81 11.40 -6.34
CA ARG A 469 -6.70 11.03 -7.45
C ARG A 469 -8.04 11.77 -7.42
N VAL A 470 -8.47 12.17 -6.23
CA VAL A 470 -9.75 12.84 -5.95
C VAL A 470 -9.53 14.31 -5.61
N HIS A 471 -8.56 14.64 -4.74
CA HIS A 471 -8.17 16.01 -4.43
C HIS A 471 -7.18 16.56 -5.47
N ARG A 472 -7.69 16.98 -6.63
CA ARG A 472 -6.88 17.49 -7.74
C ARG A 472 -7.66 18.49 -8.60
N LEU A 473 -6.95 19.13 -9.54
CA LEU A 473 -7.53 20.00 -10.58
C LEU A 473 -8.76 19.33 -11.22
N GLY A 474 -9.89 20.03 -11.19
CA GLY A 474 -11.21 19.52 -11.61
C GLY A 474 -12.16 19.20 -10.45
N GLN A 475 -11.66 19.12 -9.21
CA GLN A 475 -12.51 18.98 -8.02
C GLN A 475 -13.26 20.28 -7.72
N THR A 476 -14.56 20.16 -7.40
CA THR A 476 -15.46 21.30 -7.10
C THR A 476 -16.13 21.22 -5.73
N ARG A 477 -16.07 20.07 -5.05
CA ARG A 477 -16.56 19.87 -3.68
C ARG A 477 -15.40 19.70 -2.72
N ASP A 478 -15.61 20.05 -1.46
CA ASP A 478 -14.70 19.69 -0.37
C ASP A 478 -14.53 18.17 -0.30
N VAL A 479 -13.31 17.73 0.04
CA VAL A 479 -12.92 16.33 0.04
C VAL A 479 -12.75 15.82 1.47
N GLU A 480 -13.61 14.91 1.89
CA GLU A 480 -13.53 14.22 3.18
C GLU A 480 -12.76 12.90 2.99
N VAL A 481 -11.64 12.74 3.68
CA VAL A 481 -10.82 11.52 3.68
C VAL A 481 -10.96 10.80 5.01
N TYR A 482 -11.40 9.55 4.98
CA TYR A 482 -11.56 8.69 6.15
C TYR A 482 -10.46 7.62 6.16
N ARG A 483 -9.65 7.61 7.21
CA ARG A 483 -8.59 6.61 7.43
C ARG A 483 -9.05 5.67 8.53
N TYR A 484 -9.30 4.41 8.21
CA TYR A 484 -9.78 3.43 9.18
C TYR A 484 -8.59 2.77 9.88
N VAL A 485 -8.67 2.64 11.20
CA VAL A 485 -7.62 2.04 12.03
C VAL A 485 -8.27 1.21 13.12
N ALA A 486 -7.87 -0.05 13.25
CA ALA A 486 -8.25 -0.90 14.36
C ALA A 486 -7.47 -0.51 15.63
N ALA A 487 -8.20 -0.13 16.69
CA ALA A 487 -7.65 0.19 18.01
C ALA A 487 -6.93 -1.01 18.64
N ASP A 488 -5.86 -0.74 19.39
CA ASP A 488 -5.05 -1.74 20.09
C ASP A 488 -4.43 -2.77 19.14
N THR A 489 -4.04 -2.33 17.93
CA THR A 489 -3.42 -3.20 16.90
C THR A 489 -2.14 -2.61 16.31
N ILE A 490 -1.47 -3.42 15.49
CA ILE A 490 -0.33 -3.02 14.66
C ILE A 490 -0.60 -1.80 13.77
N GLU A 491 -1.85 -1.47 13.45
CA GLU A 491 -2.20 -0.35 12.58
C GLU A 491 -1.91 1.02 13.20
N GLU A 492 -2.14 1.18 14.50
CA GLU A 492 -1.77 2.40 15.24
C GLU A 492 -0.26 2.57 15.26
N ARG A 493 0.47 1.47 15.51
CA ARG A 493 1.94 1.42 15.46
C ARG A 493 2.47 1.74 14.04
N MET A 494 1.73 1.33 13.00
CA MET A 494 2.02 1.74 11.62
C MET A 494 1.80 3.23 11.37
N LEU A 495 0.78 3.86 11.95
CA LEU A 495 0.61 5.32 11.87
C LEU A 495 1.76 6.07 12.53
N LEU A 496 2.23 5.63 13.71
CA LEU A 496 3.43 6.18 14.36
C LEU A 496 4.66 6.07 13.45
N LEU A 497 4.85 4.91 12.80
CA LEU A 497 5.93 4.69 11.84
C LEU A 497 5.81 5.58 10.58
N GLN A 498 4.60 5.84 10.08
CA GLN A 498 4.37 6.78 8.98
C GLN A 498 4.71 8.21 9.38
N GLU A 499 4.33 8.64 10.58
CA GLU A 499 4.58 10.00 11.06
C GLU A 499 6.07 10.24 11.27
N ARG A 500 6.78 9.29 11.89
CA ARG A 500 8.26 9.30 11.97
C ARG A 500 8.91 9.43 10.58
N LYS A 501 8.40 8.71 9.57
CA LYS A 501 8.87 8.82 8.17
C LYS A 501 8.53 10.17 7.54
N ARG A 502 7.35 10.74 7.82
CA ARG A 502 6.91 12.06 7.32
C ARG A 502 7.80 13.17 7.88
N GLN A 503 8.11 13.15 9.18
CA GLN A 503 9.00 14.11 9.84
C GLN A 503 10.42 14.06 9.27
N LEU A 504 11.00 12.86 9.14
CA LEU A 504 12.31 12.67 8.51
C LEU A 504 12.34 13.14 7.05
N ALA A 505 11.27 12.92 6.29
CA ALA A 505 11.16 13.41 4.92
C ALA A 505 11.03 14.94 4.85
N ALA A 506 10.27 15.57 5.75
CA ALA A 506 10.13 17.02 5.82
C ALA A 506 11.46 17.70 6.18
N ALA A 507 12.14 17.22 7.24
CA ALA A 507 13.43 17.75 7.68
C ALA A 507 14.51 17.70 6.58
N ALA A 508 14.50 16.67 5.73
CA ALA A 508 15.43 16.57 4.61
C ALA A 508 15.25 17.65 3.52
N PHE A 509 14.10 18.33 3.47
CA PHE A 509 13.78 19.34 2.44
C PHE A 509 13.64 20.77 2.97
N ASP A 510 13.52 20.99 4.29
CA ASP A 510 13.34 22.34 4.85
C ASP A 510 14.68 23.07 5.10
N ARG A 511 14.63 24.41 5.12
CA ARG A 511 15.80 25.31 5.06
C ARG A 511 16.45 25.63 6.41
N ARG A 512 15.86 25.18 7.53
CA ARG A 512 16.23 25.63 8.90
C ARG A 512 16.72 24.55 9.86
N SER A 513 16.45 23.27 9.61
CA SER A 513 16.81 22.17 10.55
C SER A 513 17.43 21.00 9.79
N ALA A 514 18.73 21.10 9.50
CA ALA A 514 19.52 20.09 8.79
C ALA A 514 20.39 19.24 9.75
N GLU A 515 19.80 18.81 10.86
CA GLU A 515 20.37 17.83 11.79
C GLU A 515 19.38 16.66 11.89
N GLY A 516 19.65 15.57 11.17
CA GLY A 516 18.68 14.49 11.01
C GLY A 516 19.12 13.42 10.00
N GLU A 517 19.59 12.30 10.53
CA GLU A 517 20.21 11.18 9.82
C GLU A 517 19.45 10.68 8.56
N GLY A 518 20.03 10.82 7.36
CA GLY A 518 19.46 10.29 6.11
C GLY A 518 19.68 8.78 5.95
N ARG A 519 18.66 7.94 6.22
CA ARG A 519 18.97 6.56 6.68
C ARG A 519 17.92 5.44 6.38
N SER A 520 18.07 4.79 5.22
CA SER A 520 17.62 3.44 4.79
C SER A 520 16.16 2.94 4.98
N ALA A 521 15.51 2.55 3.86
CA ALA A 521 14.24 1.80 3.85
C ALA A 521 14.36 0.26 3.82
N GLN A 522 15.20 -0.34 4.66
CA GLN A 522 14.87 -1.69 5.16
C GLN A 522 14.00 -1.47 6.40
N MET A 523 13.02 -2.32 6.68
CA MET A 523 12.36 -2.24 7.99
C MET A 523 13.42 -2.61 9.03
N ARG A 524 13.77 -1.65 9.90
CA ARG A 524 14.86 -1.80 10.86
C ARG A 524 14.47 -2.76 11.96
N ILE A 525 15.47 -3.21 12.71
CA ILE A 525 15.25 -3.80 14.04
C ILE A 525 14.40 -2.84 14.89
N ASP A 526 14.70 -1.54 14.88
CA ASP A 526 13.90 -0.51 15.59
C ASP A 526 12.46 -0.38 15.08
N ASP A 527 12.23 -0.60 13.78
CA ASP A 527 10.89 -0.54 13.20
C ASP A 527 10.09 -1.82 13.53
N VAL A 528 10.75 -2.99 13.48
CA VAL A 528 10.19 -4.28 13.94
C VAL A 528 9.79 -4.18 15.41
N LYS A 529 10.68 -3.63 16.25
CA LYS A 529 10.44 -3.36 17.67
C LYS A 529 9.23 -2.46 17.89
N LEU A 530 9.16 -1.32 17.21
CA LEU A 530 8.00 -0.42 17.28
C LEU A 530 6.69 -1.11 16.86
N LEU A 531 6.71 -1.97 15.85
CA LEU A 531 5.53 -2.68 15.35
C LEU A 531 5.08 -3.83 16.23
N MET A 532 6.02 -4.51 16.90
CA MET A 532 5.76 -5.63 17.81
C MET A 532 5.70 -5.22 19.28
N ASP A 533 5.92 -3.94 19.60
CA ASP A 533 5.95 -3.42 20.97
C ASP A 533 7.04 -4.13 21.82
N LEU A 534 8.29 -4.12 21.33
CA LEU A 534 9.47 -4.84 21.88
C LEU A 534 10.71 -3.96 22.12
#